data_AF-A0A2G2YA41-F1
#
_entry.id   AF-A0A2G2YA41-F1
#
_cell.length_a   1.000
_cell.length_b   1.000
_cell.length_c   1.000
_cell.angle_alpha   90.00
_cell.angle_beta   90.00
_cell.angle_gamma   90.00
#
_symmetry.space_group_name_H-M   'P 1'
#
loop_
_entity.id
_entity.type
_entity.pdbx_description
1 polymer ?
#
loop_
_entity_poly.entity_id
_entity_poly.type
_entity_poly.pdbx_seq_one_letter_code
_entity_poly.pdbx_strand_id
1 'polypeptide(L)'
;MFQLFYLCFALAIVAIGAGVIKSLSLAFGSDQLKREVRQENVRALERFFSWYYALYALSIVVALTCLVYIQVNMGWALGFGAPVLLVLFATLLIYLGTPFYVKLKPKSSLITGLFQVIVASYRNRCLRLSSQSADILYHQKKGSTIVLPSEKLRFLNKACIVRDPQLDLNPDGEATDPWRLCTVDQVEELKALLKVVPIWLTGVVVAINISQPSFPVLQANTMDRHIGSSFEVPAASFGIFGFISTVLWIVLYDCLILPVASKLTGKPVHFSPKERMGFGLFLSLLSVLAVAVVEGVRRNIAIKEGHSDDPNGVIRMSAVWLLPQNCLLGFAEAMNAIGQNEFYISEFPRSMSSIASTLLALVKLMVPVKGRKKRLWKKRSHELVDWL
;
A
#
# COMPACT_ATOMS: atom_id res chain seq x y z
N MET A 1 32.88 -0.96 -8.15
CA MET A 1 32.09 0.22 -7.70
C MET A 1 31.10 0.67 -8.77
N PHE A 2 31.53 0.77 -10.04
CA PHE A 2 30.68 1.14 -11.18
C PHE A 2 29.47 0.21 -11.41
N GLN A 3 29.66 -1.12 -11.37
CA GLN A 3 28.55 -2.09 -11.52
C GLN A 3 27.46 -1.96 -10.44
N LEU A 4 27.84 -1.71 -9.19
CA LEU A 4 26.88 -1.48 -8.10
C LEU A 4 26.11 -0.18 -8.30
N PHE A 5 26.79 0.88 -8.72
CA PHE A 5 26.14 2.15 -9.04
C PHE A 5 25.14 1.97 -10.18
N TYR A 6 25.53 1.29 -11.26
CA TYR A 6 24.66 0.99 -12.40
C TYR A 6 23.41 0.20 -11.97
N LEU A 7 23.58 -0.85 -11.16
CA LEU A 7 22.48 -1.64 -10.63
C LEU A 7 21.52 -0.79 -9.78
N CYS A 8 22.05 0.00 -8.83
CA CYS A 8 21.23 0.87 -8.00
C CYS A 8 20.46 1.91 -8.82
N PHE A 9 21.11 2.48 -9.83
CA PHE A 9 20.49 3.44 -10.74
C PHE A 9 19.36 2.81 -11.55
N ALA A 10 19.60 1.63 -12.13
CA ALA A 10 18.58 0.89 -12.88
C ALA A 10 17.37 0.52 -11.99
N LEU A 11 17.62 0.02 -10.78
CA LEU A 11 16.56 -0.30 -9.81
C LEU A 11 15.78 0.94 -9.38
N ALA A 12 16.43 2.10 -9.24
CA ALA A 12 15.75 3.35 -8.92
C ALA A 12 14.80 3.79 -10.05
N ILE A 13 15.23 3.68 -11.32
CA ILE A 13 14.38 3.97 -12.48
C ILE A 13 13.17 3.02 -12.51
N VAL A 14 13.39 1.72 -12.31
CA VAL A 14 12.31 0.73 -12.26
C VAL A 14 11.33 1.04 -11.13
N ALA A 15 11.82 1.41 -9.95
CA ALA A 15 10.98 1.77 -8.81
C ALA A 15 10.12 3.02 -9.08
N ILE A 16 10.69 4.05 -9.70
CA ILE A 16 9.95 5.27 -10.10
C ILE A 16 8.86 4.90 -11.11
N GLY A 17 9.23 4.18 -12.18
CA GLY A 17 8.28 3.77 -13.21
C GLY A 17 7.12 2.92 -12.66
N ALA A 18 7.44 1.92 -11.83
CA ALA A 18 6.43 1.05 -11.21
C ALA A 18 5.49 1.83 -10.28
N GLY A 19 6.00 2.77 -9.49
CA GLY A 19 5.20 3.61 -8.59
C GLY A 19 4.24 4.53 -9.34
N VAL A 20 4.69 5.14 -10.42
CA VAL A 20 3.87 6.02 -11.28
C VAL A 20 2.76 5.22 -11.97
N ILE A 21 3.10 4.08 -12.59
CA ILE A 21 2.10 3.26 -13.29
C ILE A 21 1.04 2.74 -12.31
N LYS A 22 1.46 2.24 -11.14
CA LYS A 22 0.54 1.68 -10.14
C LYS A 22 -0.44 2.71 -9.58
N SER A 23 -0.02 3.96 -9.42
CA SER A 23 -0.89 5.02 -8.87
C SER A 23 -1.85 5.60 -9.91
N LEU A 24 -1.48 5.59 -11.19
CA LEU A 24 -2.26 6.22 -12.26
C LEU A 24 -3.16 5.25 -13.04
N SER A 25 -2.78 3.99 -13.20
CA SER A 25 -3.44 3.04 -14.12
C SER A 25 -4.94 2.88 -13.83
N LEU A 26 -5.28 2.61 -12.57
CA LEU A 26 -6.66 2.36 -12.15
C LEU A 26 -7.53 3.63 -12.25
N ALA A 27 -6.98 4.77 -11.82
CA ALA A 27 -7.66 6.06 -11.89
C ALA A 27 -7.93 6.45 -13.34
N PHE A 28 -6.90 6.39 -14.19
CA PHE A 28 -6.97 6.69 -15.61
C PHE A 28 -8.01 5.83 -16.34
N GLY A 29 -8.01 4.51 -16.09
CA GLY A 29 -9.00 3.60 -16.65
C GLY A 29 -10.43 3.92 -16.18
N SER A 30 -10.61 4.18 -14.89
CA SER A 30 -11.93 4.56 -14.34
C SER A 30 -12.46 5.86 -14.93
N ASP A 31 -11.58 6.81 -15.25
CA ASP A 31 -11.96 8.11 -15.79
C ASP A 31 -12.49 8.03 -17.22
N GLN A 32 -12.12 6.99 -17.98
CA GLN A 32 -12.66 6.75 -19.33
C GLN A 32 -14.15 6.34 -19.30
N LEU A 33 -14.61 5.74 -18.20
CA LEU A 33 -15.97 5.19 -18.04
C LEU A 33 -16.95 6.16 -17.36
N LYS A 34 -16.48 7.29 -16.81
CA LYS A 34 -17.30 8.20 -15.98
C LYS A 34 -18.19 9.19 -16.75
N ARG A 35 -18.01 9.34 -18.07
CA ARG A 35 -18.49 10.54 -18.78
C ARG A 35 -19.99 10.56 -19.13
N GLU A 36 -20.69 9.44 -19.02
CA GLU A 36 -22.14 9.40 -19.25
C GLU A 36 -22.83 8.76 -18.03
N VAL A 37 -23.54 9.54 -17.23
CA VAL A 37 -24.32 8.99 -16.11
C VAL A 37 -25.59 8.35 -16.69
N ARG A 38 -25.44 7.15 -17.23
CA ARG A 38 -26.53 6.21 -17.53
C ARG A 38 -26.34 4.98 -16.65
N GLN A 39 -27.43 4.38 -16.18
CA GLN A 39 -27.39 3.19 -15.31
C GLN A 39 -26.55 2.02 -15.87
N GLU A 40 -26.35 1.96 -17.18
CA GLU A 40 -25.48 0.98 -17.85
C GLU A 40 -23.98 1.17 -17.52
N ASN A 41 -23.54 2.40 -17.24
CA ASN A 41 -22.13 2.70 -17.00
C ASN A 41 -21.66 2.34 -15.58
N VAL A 42 -22.56 2.23 -14.61
CA VAL A 42 -22.23 1.72 -13.27
C VAL A 42 -21.84 0.24 -13.34
N ARG A 43 -22.63 -0.58 -14.05
CA ARG A 43 -22.33 -2.01 -14.27
C ARG A 43 -21.06 -2.20 -15.09
N ALA A 44 -20.82 -1.37 -16.10
CA ALA A 44 -19.59 -1.41 -16.88
C ALA A 44 -18.35 -1.09 -16.01
N LEU A 45 -18.46 -0.09 -15.13
CA LEU A 45 -17.40 0.30 -14.22
C LEU A 45 -17.11 -0.79 -13.16
N GLU A 46 -18.14 -1.41 -12.59
CA GLU A 46 -17.99 -2.56 -11.68
C GLU A 46 -17.28 -3.73 -12.38
N ARG A 47 -17.72 -4.10 -13.60
CA ARG A 47 -17.06 -5.15 -14.40
C ARG A 47 -15.61 -4.82 -14.70
N PHE A 48 -15.31 -3.57 -15.04
CA PHE A 48 -13.93 -3.12 -15.26
C PHE A 48 -13.08 -3.34 -14.02
N PHE A 49 -13.55 -2.94 -12.83
CA PHE A 49 -12.83 -3.18 -11.58
C PHE A 49 -12.65 -4.67 -11.29
N SER A 50 -13.71 -5.48 -11.45
CA SER A 50 -13.63 -6.93 -11.24
C SER A 50 -12.58 -7.59 -12.15
N TRP A 51 -12.59 -7.28 -13.45
CA TRP A 51 -11.60 -7.82 -14.39
C TRP A 51 -10.19 -7.31 -14.12
N TYR A 52 -10.03 -6.03 -13.78
CA TYR A 52 -8.74 -5.46 -13.40
C TYR A 52 -8.13 -6.22 -12.21
N TYR A 53 -8.89 -6.43 -11.14
CA TYR A 53 -8.41 -7.16 -9.96
C TYR A 53 -8.16 -8.64 -10.24
N ALA A 54 -8.99 -9.29 -11.07
CA ALA A 54 -8.79 -10.68 -11.47
C ALA A 54 -7.49 -10.85 -12.27
N LEU A 55 -7.25 -10.00 -13.27
CA LEU A 55 -6.02 -10.00 -14.07
C LEU A 55 -4.79 -9.64 -13.21
N TYR A 56 -4.94 -8.70 -12.27
CA TYR A 56 -3.89 -8.37 -11.33
C TYR A 56 -3.52 -9.58 -10.46
N ALA A 57 -4.49 -10.29 -9.90
CA ALA A 57 -4.26 -11.48 -9.11
C ALA A 57 -3.58 -12.60 -9.92
N LEU A 58 -4.05 -12.84 -11.15
CA LEU A 58 -3.44 -13.81 -12.06
C LEU A 58 -1.99 -13.44 -12.38
N SER A 59 -1.70 -12.17 -12.65
CA SER A 59 -0.34 -11.72 -12.96
C SER A 59 0.63 -11.90 -11.79
N ILE A 60 0.18 -11.72 -10.54
CA ILE A 60 0.99 -12.04 -9.35
C ILE A 60 1.32 -13.53 -9.28
N VAL A 61 0.33 -14.41 -9.52
CA VAL A 61 0.55 -15.86 -9.51
C VAL A 61 1.57 -16.26 -10.58
N VAL A 62 1.43 -15.76 -11.81
CA VAL A 62 2.37 -16.00 -12.91
C VAL A 62 3.77 -15.45 -12.58
N ALA A 63 3.85 -14.26 -11.98
CA ALA A 63 5.11 -13.66 -11.61
C ALA A 63 5.84 -14.47 -10.52
N LEU A 64 5.14 -14.87 -9.44
CA LEU A 64 5.74 -15.61 -8.34
C LEU A 64 6.07 -17.08 -8.69
N THR A 65 5.51 -17.62 -9.78
CA THR A 65 5.77 -18.99 -10.22
C THR A 65 6.61 -19.02 -11.50
N CYS A 66 5.99 -18.81 -12.66
CA CYS A 66 6.64 -18.92 -13.97
C CYS A 66 7.82 -17.97 -14.12
N LEU A 67 7.66 -16.68 -13.78
CA LEU A 67 8.75 -15.71 -13.97
C LEU A 67 9.93 -15.99 -13.03
N VAL A 68 9.66 -16.29 -11.77
CA VAL A 68 10.70 -16.71 -10.81
C VAL A 68 11.38 -18.00 -11.26
N TYR A 69 10.63 -18.97 -11.79
CA TYR A 69 11.20 -20.21 -12.33
C TYR A 69 12.15 -19.94 -13.50
N ILE A 70 11.75 -19.08 -14.45
CA ILE A 70 12.61 -18.66 -15.56
C ILE A 70 13.88 -17.98 -15.03
N GLN A 71 13.75 -17.06 -14.07
CA GLN A 71 14.91 -16.35 -13.49
C GLN A 71 15.91 -17.30 -12.84
N VAL A 72 15.43 -18.30 -12.10
CA VAL A 72 16.28 -19.22 -11.33
C VAL A 72 16.86 -20.34 -12.20
N ASN A 73 16.08 -20.91 -13.13
CA ASN A 73 16.48 -22.10 -13.88
C ASN A 73 16.95 -21.82 -15.31
N MET A 74 16.47 -20.75 -15.94
CA MET A 74 16.80 -20.40 -17.34
C MET A 74 17.67 -19.14 -17.45
N GLY A 75 17.94 -18.48 -16.32
CA GLY A 75 18.86 -17.35 -16.22
C GLY A 75 18.19 -15.98 -16.15
N TRP A 76 18.93 -15.04 -15.56
CA TRP A 76 18.46 -13.69 -15.27
C TRP A 76 18.22 -12.83 -16.51
N ALA A 77 18.99 -13.03 -17.58
CA ALA A 77 18.83 -12.28 -18.82
C ALA A 77 17.44 -12.50 -19.44
N LEU A 78 16.99 -13.76 -19.52
CA LEU A 78 15.67 -14.11 -20.01
C LEU A 78 14.57 -13.64 -19.03
N GLY A 79 14.81 -13.84 -17.73
CA GLY A 79 13.87 -13.46 -16.67
C GLY A 79 13.60 -11.95 -16.55
N PHE A 80 14.58 -11.09 -16.86
CA PHE A 80 14.37 -9.64 -16.92
C PHE A 80 14.02 -9.14 -18.33
N GLY A 81 14.47 -9.81 -19.38
CA GLY A 81 14.17 -9.45 -20.77
C GLY A 81 12.69 -9.57 -21.10
N ALA A 82 12.01 -10.62 -20.63
CA ALA A 82 10.58 -10.82 -20.90
C ALA A 82 9.69 -9.67 -20.36
N PRO A 83 9.80 -9.24 -19.08
CA PRO A 83 9.09 -8.07 -18.58
C PRO A 83 9.38 -6.78 -19.35
N VAL A 84 10.62 -6.55 -19.79
CA VAL A 84 10.98 -5.36 -20.57
C VAL A 84 10.22 -5.32 -21.89
N LEU A 85 10.17 -6.44 -22.62
CA LEU A 85 9.42 -6.54 -23.88
C LEU A 85 7.93 -6.33 -23.67
N LEU A 86 7.36 -6.89 -22.60
CA LEU A 86 5.95 -6.72 -22.25
C LEU A 86 5.60 -5.26 -21.92
N VAL A 87 6.46 -4.57 -21.16
CA VAL A 87 6.26 -3.15 -20.83
C VAL A 87 6.38 -2.28 -22.09
N LEU A 88 7.37 -2.52 -22.94
CA LEU A 88 7.52 -1.80 -24.21
C LEU A 88 6.30 -1.97 -25.11
N PHE A 89 5.81 -3.20 -25.23
CA PHE A 89 4.59 -3.50 -25.97
C PHE A 89 3.36 -2.78 -25.38
N ALA A 90 3.19 -2.83 -24.05
CA ALA A 90 2.10 -2.13 -23.37
C ALA A 90 2.18 -0.60 -23.55
N THR A 91 3.38 -0.02 -23.49
CA THR A 91 3.59 1.41 -23.75
C THR A 91 3.21 1.79 -25.17
N LEU A 92 3.56 0.96 -26.16
CA LEU A 92 3.19 1.19 -27.55
C LEU A 92 1.67 1.15 -27.75
N LEU A 93 0.98 0.20 -27.12
CA LEU A 93 -0.49 0.13 -27.15
C LEU A 93 -1.15 1.36 -26.52
N ILE A 94 -0.65 1.81 -25.36
CA ILE A 94 -1.17 3.02 -24.69
C ILE A 94 -0.92 4.26 -25.58
N TYR A 95 0.26 4.36 -26.19
CA TYR A 95 0.59 5.48 -27.06
C TYR A 95 -0.34 5.53 -28.29
N LEU A 96 -0.56 4.39 -28.96
CA LEU A 96 -1.49 4.29 -30.08
C LEU A 96 -2.95 4.59 -29.67
N GLY A 97 -3.30 4.34 -28.41
CA GLY A 97 -4.61 4.66 -27.82
C GLY A 97 -4.85 6.14 -27.51
N THR A 98 -3.81 6.98 -27.52
CA THR A 98 -3.88 8.42 -27.16
C THR A 98 -5.05 9.22 -27.77
N PRO A 99 -5.37 9.11 -29.07
CA PRO A 99 -6.48 9.87 -29.66
C PRO A 99 -7.86 9.48 -29.12
N PHE A 100 -8.01 8.30 -28.52
CA PHE A 100 -9.28 7.80 -28.00
C PHE A 100 -9.50 8.15 -26.51
N TYR A 101 -8.49 8.65 -25.82
CA TYR A 101 -8.59 8.92 -24.38
C TYR A 101 -9.25 10.25 -24.05
N VAL A 102 -10.10 10.23 -23.03
CA VAL A 102 -10.71 11.41 -22.42
C VAL A 102 -9.67 12.11 -21.53
N LYS A 103 -9.38 13.37 -21.85
CA LYS A 103 -8.44 14.22 -21.10
C LYS A 103 -9.21 15.08 -20.10
N LEU A 104 -9.06 14.80 -18.81
CA LEU A 104 -9.67 15.58 -17.73
C LEU A 104 -8.82 16.82 -17.38
N LYS A 105 -9.48 17.89 -16.95
CA LYS A 105 -8.80 19.10 -16.46
C LYS A 105 -8.12 18.83 -15.11
N PRO A 106 -6.91 19.36 -14.86
CA PRO A 106 -6.22 19.17 -13.59
C PRO A 106 -7.02 19.81 -12.44
N LYS A 107 -7.14 19.08 -11.33
CA LYS A 107 -7.69 19.61 -10.07
C LYS A 107 -6.58 20.30 -9.28
N SER A 108 -6.93 21.33 -8.49
CA SER A 108 -5.99 22.00 -7.59
C SER A 108 -5.33 21.01 -6.61
N SER A 109 -4.08 21.27 -6.23
CA SER A 109 -3.28 20.39 -5.38
C SER A 109 -3.80 20.39 -3.93
N LEU A 110 -4.39 19.27 -3.51
CA LEU A 110 -4.83 19.03 -2.13
C LEU A 110 -3.67 19.17 -1.13
N ILE A 111 -2.48 18.71 -1.50
CA ILE A 111 -1.28 18.74 -0.63
C ILE A 111 -0.90 20.19 -0.31
N THR A 112 -0.95 21.07 -1.31
CA THR A 112 -0.66 22.49 -1.11
C THR A 112 -1.67 23.12 -0.15
N GLY A 113 -2.95 22.75 -0.25
CA GLY A 113 -3.99 23.15 0.70
C GLY A 113 -3.70 22.75 2.15
N LEU A 114 -3.20 21.52 2.37
CA LEU A 114 -2.82 21.07 3.72
C LEU A 114 -1.69 21.92 4.32
N PHE A 115 -0.66 22.26 3.54
CA PHE A 115 0.43 23.13 4.00
C PHE A 115 -0.04 24.57 4.22
N GLN A 116 -0.92 25.08 3.36
CA GLN A 116 -1.54 26.40 3.52
C GLN A 116 -2.25 26.51 4.86
N VAL A 117 -3.04 25.49 5.25
CA VAL A 117 -3.74 25.48 6.54
C VAL A 117 -2.76 25.54 7.71
N ILE A 118 -1.66 24.79 7.67
CA ILE A 118 -0.63 24.81 8.73
C ILE A 118 -0.03 26.21 8.86
N VAL A 119 0.37 26.82 7.73
CA VAL A 119 1.00 28.15 7.70
C VAL A 119 0.00 29.23 8.13
N ALA A 120 -1.22 29.22 7.61
CA ALA A 120 -2.26 30.18 7.95
C ALA A 120 -2.65 30.07 9.43
N SER A 121 -2.79 28.87 9.97
CA SER A 121 -3.07 28.64 11.40
C SER A 121 -1.96 29.21 12.29
N TYR A 122 -0.70 29.03 11.89
CA TYR A 122 0.45 29.56 12.61
C TYR A 122 0.53 31.09 12.55
N ARG A 123 0.31 31.69 11.37
CA ARG A 123 0.24 33.15 11.20
C ARG A 123 -0.91 33.78 12.00
N ASN A 124 -2.02 33.07 12.09
CA ASN A 124 -3.22 33.50 12.80
C ASN A 124 -3.23 33.08 14.28
N ARG A 125 -2.11 32.57 14.82
CA ARG A 125 -2.05 32.01 16.18
C ARG A 125 -2.47 32.99 17.28
N CYS A 126 -2.27 34.29 17.08
CA CYS A 126 -2.60 35.34 18.05
C CYS A 126 -4.10 35.70 18.08
N LEU A 127 -4.91 35.21 17.13
CA LEU A 127 -6.35 35.46 17.14
C LEU A 127 -7.01 34.77 18.33
N ARG A 128 -7.86 35.49 19.06
CA ARG A 128 -8.66 34.93 20.16
C ARG A 128 -9.89 34.24 19.57
N LEU A 129 -10.01 32.94 19.82
CA LEU A 129 -11.23 32.18 19.53
C LEU A 129 -12.22 32.47 20.66
N SER A 130 -13.12 33.44 20.50
CA SER A 130 -14.21 33.64 21.46
C SER A 130 -15.15 32.43 21.43
N SER A 131 -15.63 31.98 22.59
CA SER A 131 -16.55 30.84 22.70
C SER A 131 -18.00 31.18 22.33
N GLN A 132 -18.32 32.46 22.15
CA GLN A 132 -19.63 32.93 21.72
C GLN A 132 -19.64 33.10 20.20
N SER A 133 -20.32 32.16 19.54
CA SER A 133 -20.34 31.85 18.11
C SER A 133 -21.11 32.83 17.22
N ALA A 134 -21.47 34.03 17.70
CA ALA A 134 -22.35 34.92 16.94
C ALA A 134 -21.63 35.83 15.94
N ASP A 135 -20.33 36.09 16.10
CA ASP A 135 -19.63 37.18 15.40
C ASP A 135 -18.40 36.75 14.57
N ILE A 136 -18.14 35.44 14.44
CA ILE A 136 -16.97 34.92 13.70
C ILE A 136 -17.42 34.46 12.31
N LEU A 137 -17.00 35.20 11.28
CA LEU A 137 -17.20 34.81 9.89
C LEU A 137 -16.09 33.82 9.46
N TYR A 138 -16.51 32.66 8.97
CA TYR A 138 -15.60 31.66 8.42
C TYR A 138 -15.58 31.69 6.90
N HIS A 139 -14.40 31.49 6.31
CA HIS A 139 -14.24 31.42 4.86
C HIS A 139 -14.77 30.08 4.34
N GLN A 140 -15.85 30.15 3.57
CA GLN A 140 -16.54 29.00 3.01
C GLN A 140 -16.37 28.97 1.50
N LYS A 141 -16.15 27.76 0.98
CA LYS A 141 -16.22 27.54 -0.45
C LYS A 141 -17.68 27.53 -0.91
N LYS A 142 -17.98 28.18 -2.04
CA LYS A 142 -19.32 28.16 -2.64
C LYS A 142 -19.79 26.72 -2.87
N GLY A 143 -20.91 26.34 -2.26
CA GLY A 143 -21.49 24.99 -2.37
C GLY A 143 -20.92 23.95 -1.40
N SER A 144 -20.12 24.34 -0.40
CA SER A 144 -19.66 23.42 0.63
C SER A 144 -20.80 22.97 1.55
N THR A 145 -20.76 21.69 1.94
CA THR A 145 -21.67 21.12 2.94
C THR A 145 -21.25 21.45 4.38
N ILE A 146 -19.99 21.89 4.58
CA ILE A 146 -19.43 22.16 5.90
C ILE A 146 -19.40 23.67 6.14
N VAL A 147 -20.36 24.14 6.94
CA VAL A 147 -20.57 25.57 7.21
C VAL A 147 -19.77 26.02 8.45
N LEU A 148 -19.65 25.15 9.46
CA LEU A 148 -18.86 25.42 10.67
C LEU A 148 -17.70 24.43 10.83
N PRO A 149 -16.51 24.91 11.22
CA PRO A 149 -15.40 24.03 11.55
C PRO A 149 -15.67 23.27 12.85
N SER A 150 -15.16 22.05 12.94
CA SER A 150 -15.25 21.20 14.13
C SER A 150 -14.50 21.81 15.32
N GLU A 151 -15.01 21.57 16.53
CA GLU A 151 -14.36 21.98 17.79
C GLU A 151 -13.13 21.12 18.15
N LYS A 152 -12.86 20.05 17.40
CA LYS A 152 -11.62 19.28 17.57
C LYS A 152 -10.46 20.02 16.90
N LEU A 153 -9.31 20.09 17.57
CA LEU A 153 -8.12 20.82 17.09
C LEU A 153 -8.44 22.30 16.74
N ARG A 154 -9.15 23.01 17.63
CA ARG A 154 -9.63 24.40 17.43
C ARG A 154 -8.58 25.40 16.96
N PHE A 155 -7.30 25.17 17.28
CA PHE A 155 -6.22 26.05 16.84
C PHE A 155 -6.11 26.12 15.31
N LEU A 156 -6.51 25.06 14.59
CA LEU A 156 -6.56 25.05 13.12
C LEU A 156 -7.71 25.89 12.56
N ASN A 157 -8.77 26.11 13.33
CA ASN A 157 -9.92 26.94 12.91
C ASN A 157 -9.50 28.38 12.68
N LYS A 158 -8.37 28.81 13.24
CA LYS A 158 -7.82 30.15 13.02
C LYS A 158 -7.38 30.38 11.57
N ALA A 159 -7.12 29.34 10.80
CA ALA A 159 -6.79 29.46 9.38
C ALA A 159 -7.99 29.89 8.53
N CYS A 160 -9.22 29.65 8.98
CA CYS A 160 -10.43 29.95 8.21
C CYS A 160 -11.24 31.13 8.74
N ILE A 161 -10.73 31.91 9.70
CA ILE A 161 -11.40 33.11 10.21
C ILE A 161 -11.16 34.28 9.25
N VAL A 162 -12.23 34.83 8.69
CA VAL A 162 -12.18 36.07 7.91
C VAL A 162 -12.05 37.24 8.88
N ARG A 163 -11.03 38.08 8.69
CA ARG A 163 -10.83 39.27 9.54
C ARG A 163 -11.51 40.48 8.93
N ASP A 164 -11.27 40.69 7.65
CA ASP A 164 -11.86 41.76 6.86
C ASP A 164 -12.32 41.21 5.51
N PRO A 165 -13.64 41.07 5.28
CA PRO A 165 -14.17 40.56 4.02
C PRO A 165 -13.72 41.34 2.78
N GLN A 166 -13.40 42.63 2.89
CA GLN A 166 -12.99 43.44 1.74
C GLN A 166 -11.51 43.26 1.36
N LEU A 167 -10.66 42.87 2.32
CA LEU A 167 -9.23 42.65 2.10
C LEU A 167 -8.91 41.18 1.86
N ASP A 168 -9.60 40.30 2.60
CA ASP A 168 -9.29 38.88 2.63
C ASP A 168 -9.97 38.08 1.51
N LEU A 169 -11.02 38.64 0.88
CA LEU A 169 -11.79 37.97 -0.18
C LEU A 169 -11.82 38.80 -1.47
N ASN A 170 -11.62 38.11 -2.58
CA ASN A 170 -11.86 38.64 -3.92
C ASN A 170 -13.38 38.77 -4.20
N PRO A 171 -13.80 39.53 -5.23
CA PRO A 171 -15.22 39.65 -5.61
C PRO A 171 -15.92 38.30 -5.87
N ASP A 172 -15.14 37.28 -6.26
CA ASP A 172 -15.60 35.93 -6.47
C ASP A 172 -15.85 35.14 -5.18
N GLY A 173 -15.48 35.70 -4.01
CA GLY A 173 -15.58 35.08 -2.69
C GLY A 173 -14.45 34.12 -2.37
N GLU A 174 -13.37 34.12 -3.14
CA GLU A 174 -12.15 33.32 -2.93
C GLU A 174 -11.11 34.11 -2.10
N ALA A 175 -10.25 33.41 -1.36
CA ALA A 175 -9.22 34.07 -0.56
C ALA A 175 -8.19 34.83 -1.42
N THR A 176 -7.90 36.08 -1.04
CA THR A 176 -6.87 36.92 -1.70
C THR A 176 -5.46 36.34 -1.51
N ASP A 177 -5.15 35.81 -0.32
CA ASP A 177 -3.92 35.07 -0.02
C ASP A 177 -4.25 33.69 0.62
N PRO A 178 -4.16 32.59 -0.16
CA PRO A 178 -4.40 31.23 0.34
C PRO A 178 -3.48 30.79 1.48
N TRP A 179 -2.35 31.48 1.73
CA TRP A 179 -1.42 31.20 2.83
C TRP A 179 -1.74 32.00 4.11
N ARG A 180 -2.76 32.86 4.08
CA ARG A 180 -3.28 33.62 5.23
C ARG A 180 -4.71 33.25 5.59
N LEU A 181 -5.52 32.91 4.59
CA LEU A 181 -6.92 32.51 4.76
C LEU A 181 -7.18 31.22 3.96
N CYS A 182 -7.70 30.21 4.64
CA CYS A 182 -8.06 28.91 4.07
C CYS A 182 -9.55 28.65 4.23
N THR A 183 -10.11 27.77 3.41
CA THR A 183 -11.53 27.39 3.52
C THR A 183 -11.76 26.44 4.70
N VAL A 184 -13.00 26.40 5.22
CA VAL A 184 -13.40 25.42 6.25
C VAL A 184 -13.14 23.98 5.77
N ASP A 185 -13.38 23.68 4.49
CA ASP A 185 -13.11 22.36 3.91
C ASP A 185 -11.64 21.95 4.06
N GLN A 186 -10.70 22.83 3.68
CA GLN A 186 -9.25 22.55 3.81
C GLN A 186 -8.84 22.32 5.27
N VAL A 187 -9.43 23.05 6.21
CA VAL A 187 -9.18 22.89 7.64
C VAL A 187 -9.67 21.52 8.13
N GLU A 188 -10.88 21.11 7.76
CA GLU A 188 -11.42 19.79 8.12
C GLU A 188 -10.66 18.64 7.45
N GLU A 189 -10.19 18.82 6.21
CA GLU A 189 -9.30 17.87 5.52
C GLU A 189 -8.02 17.61 6.32
N LEU A 190 -7.35 18.67 6.80
CA LEU A 190 -6.15 18.53 7.62
C LEU A 190 -6.46 17.86 8.97
N LYS A 191 -7.56 18.23 9.62
CA LYS A 191 -7.97 17.61 10.89
C LYS A 191 -8.25 16.12 10.75
N ALA A 192 -8.95 15.72 9.67
CA ALA A 192 -9.21 14.32 9.37
C ALA A 192 -7.88 13.55 9.20
N LEU A 193 -6.91 14.13 8.48
CA LEU A 193 -5.57 13.55 8.33
C LEU A 193 -4.86 13.37 9.67
N LEU A 194 -4.83 14.40 10.50
CA LEU A 194 -4.19 14.34 11.82
C LEU A 194 -4.84 13.30 12.75
N LYS A 195 -6.16 13.10 12.63
CA LYS A 195 -6.90 12.06 13.38
C LYS A 195 -6.53 10.64 12.93
N VAL A 196 -6.30 10.44 11.63
CA VAL A 196 -5.99 9.13 11.05
C VAL A 196 -4.53 8.72 11.29
N VAL A 197 -3.59 9.67 11.31
CA VAL A 197 -2.13 9.42 11.42
C VAL A 197 -1.75 8.44 12.54
N PRO A 198 -2.23 8.57 13.80
CA PRO A 198 -1.84 7.63 14.87
C PRO A 198 -2.24 6.18 14.58
N ILE A 199 -3.44 5.98 14.05
CA ILE A 199 -3.95 4.64 13.70
C ILE A 199 -3.20 4.11 12.48
N TRP A 200 -2.94 4.97 11.49
CA TRP A 200 -2.13 4.63 10.32
C TRP A 200 -0.71 4.17 10.70
N LEU A 201 -0.07 4.82 11.67
CA LEU A 201 1.27 4.42 12.16
C LEU A 201 1.28 3.00 12.75
N THR A 202 0.18 2.51 13.32
CA THR A 202 0.10 1.12 13.80
C THR A 202 0.23 0.10 12.66
N GLY A 203 -0.18 0.48 11.45
CA GLY A 203 -0.03 -0.34 10.23
C GLY A 203 1.41 -0.63 9.83
N VAL A 204 2.36 0.20 10.28
CA VAL A 204 3.79 0.04 9.98
C VAL A 204 4.31 -1.30 10.47
N VAL A 205 3.81 -1.82 11.59
CA VAL A 205 4.24 -3.11 12.15
C VAL A 205 3.97 -4.26 11.17
N VAL A 206 2.77 -4.32 10.59
CA VAL A 206 2.43 -5.33 9.57
C VAL A 206 3.25 -5.11 8.30
N ALA A 207 3.43 -3.86 7.88
CA ALA A 207 4.23 -3.55 6.70
C ALA A 207 5.70 -3.95 6.85
N ILE A 208 6.30 -3.84 8.05
CA ILE A 208 7.67 -4.30 8.32
C ILE A 208 7.80 -5.78 7.98
N ASN A 209 6.84 -6.62 8.38
CA ASN A 209 6.90 -8.06 8.14
C ASN A 209 6.74 -8.39 6.65
N ILE A 210 5.87 -7.67 5.94
CA ILE A 210 5.64 -7.87 4.49
C ILE A 210 6.83 -7.38 3.66
N SER A 211 7.42 -6.23 4.02
CA SER A 211 8.49 -5.58 3.25
C SER A 211 9.88 -6.19 3.46
N GLN A 212 9.99 -7.38 4.06
CA GLN A 212 11.25 -8.12 4.23
C GLN A 212 11.26 -9.46 3.47
N PRO A 213 10.99 -9.47 2.15
CA PRO A 213 10.87 -10.72 1.39
C PRO A 213 12.17 -11.52 1.32
N SER A 214 13.32 -10.87 1.53
CA SER A 214 14.63 -11.52 1.41
C SER A 214 14.89 -12.60 2.47
N PHE A 215 14.40 -12.42 3.72
CA PHE A 215 14.69 -13.39 4.79
C PHE A 215 14.00 -14.75 4.56
N PRO A 216 12.70 -14.83 4.26
CA PRO A 216 12.06 -16.10 3.91
C PRO A 216 12.70 -16.79 2.72
N VAL A 217 13.14 -16.03 1.70
CA VAL A 217 13.82 -16.61 0.54
C VAL A 217 15.20 -17.19 0.91
N LEU A 218 15.97 -16.50 1.75
CA LEU A 218 17.24 -17.03 2.26
C LEU A 218 17.03 -18.27 3.13
N GLN A 219 15.98 -18.27 3.95
CA GLN A 219 15.61 -19.41 4.77
C GLN A 219 15.27 -20.63 3.88
N ALA A 220 14.39 -20.43 2.89
CA ALA A 220 13.99 -21.47 1.93
C ALA A 220 15.16 -22.03 1.11
N ASN A 221 16.15 -21.21 0.75
CA ASN A 221 17.34 -21.68 0.01
C ASN A 221 18.18 -22.70 0.79
N THR A 222 18.07 -22.73 2.12
CA THR A 222 18.80 -23.69 2.99
C THR A 222 17.96 -24.90 3.39
N MET A 223 16.76 -25.04 2.83
CA MET A 223 15.80 -26.09 3.14
C MET A 223 15.54 -26.95 1.91
N ASP A 224 15.05 -28.16 2.13
CA ASP A 224 14.66 -29.04 1.03
C ASP A 224 13.37 -28.54 0.36
N ARG A 225 13.49 -28.12 -0.90
CA ARG A 225 12.40 -27.54 -1.71
C ARG A 225 11.82 -28.50 -2.73
N HIS A 226 12.19 -29.78 -2.69
CA HIS A 226 11.67 -30.77 -3.63
C HIS A 226 10.19 -31.09 -3.36
N ILE A 227 9.40 -31.10 -4.44
CA ILE A 227 8.05 -31.67 -4.46
C ILE A 227 8.14 -32.95 -5.29
N GLY A 228 8.00 -34.10 -4.61
CA GLY A 228 8.24 -35.40 -5.23
C GLY A 228 9.72 -35.62 -5.53
N SER A 229 10.03 -36.43 -6.54
CA SER A 229 11.40 -36.88 -6.83
C SER A 229 12.18 -36.00 -7.82
N SER A 230 11.51 -35.12 -8.56
CA SER A 230 12.10 -34.49 -9.76
C SER A 230 11.95 -32.97 -9.86
N PHE A 231 11.10 -32.34 -9.04
CA PHE A 231 10.83 -30.91 -9.16
C PHE A 231 11.27 -30.15 -7.91
N GLU A 232 12.20 -29.21 -8.09
CA GLU A 232 12.62 -28.28 -7.03
C GLU A 232 11.95 -26.91 -7.21
N VAL A 233 11.15 -26.51 -6.22
CA VAL A 233 10.45 -25.22 -6.25
C VAL A 233 11.46 -24.09 -6.01
N PRO A 234 11.54 -23.04 -6.84
CA PRO A 234 12.39 -21.88 -6.56
C PRO A 234 12.10 -21.27 -5.18
N ALA A 235 13.13 -20.98 -4.39
CA ALA A 235 12.97 -20.43 -3.04
C ALA A 235 12.13 -19.13 -2.99
N ALA A 236 12.28 -18.28 -4.02
CA ALA A 236 11.51 -17.04 -4.15
C ALA A 236 10.01 -17.26 -4.44
N SER A 237 9.63 -18.45 -4.93
CA SER A 237 8.23 -18.78 -5.22
C SER A 237 7.40 -19.07 -3.98
N PHE A 238 8.02 -19.34 -2.82
CA PHE A 238 7.29 -19.64 -1.57
C PHE A 238 6.39 -18.49 -1.09
N GLY A 239 6.62 -17.25 -1.56
CA GLY A 239 5.71 -16.13 -1.31
C GLY A 239 4.29 -16.35 -1.88
N ILE A 240 4.11 -17.26 -2.84
CA ILE A 240 2.79 -17.59 -3.40
C ILE A 240 1.82 -18.11 -2.34
N PHE A 241 2.30 -18.83 -1.31
CA PHE A 241 1.44 -19.34 -0.26
C PHE A 241 0.83 -18.21 0.59
N GLY A 242 1.56 -17.12 0.79
CA GLY A 242 1.03 -15.91 1.41
C GLY A 242 -0.04 -15.26 0.53
N PHE A 243 0.20 -15.15 -0.77
CA PHE A 243 -0.78 -14.60 -1.70
C PHE A 243 -2.06 -15.44 -1.81
N ILE A 244 -1.94 -16.77 -1.93
CA ILE A 244 -3.08 -17.70 -1.93
C ILE A 244 -3.87 -17.54 -0.63
N SER A 245 -3.17 -17.45 0.50
CA SER A 245 -3.79 -17.24 1.80
C SER A 245 -4.56 -15.91 1.88
N THR A 246 -4.03 -14.83 1.33
CA THR A 246 -4.74 -13.55 1.21
C THR A 246 -6.05 -13.70 0.42
N VAL A 247 -6.00 -14.36 -0.74
CA VAL A 247 -7.20 -14.60 -1.57
C VAL A 247 -8.20 -15.49 -0.85
N LEU A 248 -7.72 -16.57 -0.23
CA LEU A 248 -8.55 -17.49 0.54
C LEU A 248 -9.25 -16.77 1.70
N TRP A 249 -8.56 -15.86 2.39
CA TRP A 249 -9.16 -15.08 3.46
C TRP A 249 -10.33 -14.22 3.00
N ILE A 250 -10.20 -13.56 1.84
CA ILE A 250 -11.28 -12.74 1.29
C ILE A 250 -12.55 -13.59 1.11
N VAL A 251 -12.40 -14.77 0.52
CA VAL A 251 -13.52 -15.71 0.32
C VAL A 251 -14.06 -16.24 1.66
N LEU A 252 -13.18 -16.67 2.57
CA LEU A 252 -13.60 -17.20 3.86
C LEU A 252 -14.32 -16.15 4.72
N TYR A 253 -13.88 -14.90 4.67
CA TYR A 253 -14.46 -13.81 5.44
C TYR A 253 -15.93 -13.59 5.07
N ASP A 254 -16.22 -13.47 3.78
CA ASP A 254 -17.58 -13.19 3.28
C ASP A 254 -18.47 -14.44 3.28
N CYS A 255 -17.95 -15.60 2.89
CA CYS A 255 -18.76 -16.80 2.72
C CYS A 255 -18.93 -17.64 4.00
N LEU A 256 -18.01 -17.54 4.96
CA LEU A 256 -18.02 -18.38 6.16
C LEU A 256 -18.08 -17.56 7.45
N ILE A 257 -17.14 -16.62 7.65
CA ILE A 257 -17.00 -15.93 8.94
C ILE A 257 -18.22 -15.05 9.22
N LEU A 258 -18.62 -14.18 8.28
CA LEU A 258 -19.78 -13.29 8.48
C LEU A 258 -21.10 -14.06 8.68
N PRO A 259 -21.44 -15.10 7.87
CA PRO A 259 -22.63 -15.90 8.09
C PRO A 259 -22.64 -16.65 9.42
N VAL A 260 -21.51 -17.27 9.79
CA VAL A 260 -21.41 -18.02 11.06
C VAL A 260 -21.51 -17.06 12.26
N ALA A 261 -20.82 -15.93 12.24
CA ALA A 261 -20.90 -14.93 13.30
C ALA A 261 -22.34 -14.38 13.45
N SER A 262 -23.01 -14.14 12.33
CA SER A 262 -24.41 -13.69 12.31
C SER A 262 -25.36 -14.74 12.87
N LYS A 263 -25.13 -16.02 12.54
CA LYS A 263 -25.91 -17.15 13.08
C LYS A 263 -25.70 -17.33 14.58
N LEU A 264 -24.48 -17.19 15.07
CA LEU A 264 -24.15 -17.32 16.50
C LEU A 264 -24.70 -16.16 17.34
N THR A 265 -24.72 -14.95 16.79
CA THR A 265 -25.15 -13.73 17.51
C THR A 265 -26.65 -13.46 17.32
N GLY A 266 -27.32 -14.19 16.43
CA GLY A 266 -28.75 -14.02 16.11
C GLY A 266 -29.11 -12.72 15.39
N LYS A 267 -28.11 -11.95 14.92
CA LYS A 267 -28.27 -10.68 14.19
C LYS A 267 -27.16 -10.52 13.17
N PRO A 268 -27.34 -9.75 12.08
CA PRO A 268 -26.27 -9.52 11.10
C PRO A 268 -25.06 -8.87 11.78
N VAL A 269 -23.93 -9.56 11.77
CA VAL A 269 -22.66 -9.10 12.35
C VAL A 269 -21.78 -8.54 11.26
N HIS A 270 -21.20 -7.36 11.50
CA HIS A 270 -20.14 -6.78 10.68
C HIS A 270 -19.02 -6.35 11.61
N PHE A 271 -17.81 -6.87 11.39
CA PHE A 271 -16.64 -6.42 12.15
C PHE A 271 -16.27 -5.01 11.73
N SER A 272 -16.07 -4.14 12.71
CA SER A 272 -15.63 -2.78 12.45
C SER A 272 -14.24 -2.78 11.81
N PRO A 273 -13.90 -1.74 11.00
CA PRO A 273 -12.59 -1.63 10.39
C PRO A 273 -11.44 -1.73 11.40
N LYS A 274 -11.62 -1.13 12.58
CA LYS A 274 -10.62 -1.14 13.66
C LYS A 274 -10.41 -2.52 14.26
N GLU A 275 -11.47 -3.31 14.44
CA GLU A 275 -11.37 -4.70 14.92
C GLU A 275 -10.60 -5.55 13.90
N ARG A 276 -10.94 -5.44 12.62
CA ARG A 276 -10.24 -6.15 11.53
C ARG A 276 -8.75 -5.79 11.49
N MET A 277 -8.43 -4.50 11.64
CA MET A 277 -7.05 -4.03 11.73
C MET A 277 -6.31 -4.64 12.94
N GLY A 278 -6.96 -4.69 14.11
CA GLY A 278 -6.42 -5.29 15.33
C GLY A 278 -6.14 -6.78 15.19
N PHE A 279 -7.08 -7.55 14.63
CA PHE A 279 -6.86 -8.98 14.34
C PHE A 279 -5.72 -9.20 13.33
N GLY A 280 -5.61 -8.36 12.30
CA GLY A 280 -4.48 -8.42 11.37
C GLY A 280 -3.14 -8.18 12.05
N LEU A 281 -3.06 -7.23 13.00
CA LEU A 281 -1.86 -7.02 13.81
C LEU A 281 -1.52 -8.23 14.68
N PHE A 282 -2.53 -8.84 15.30
CA PHE A 282 -2.36 -10.05 16.11
C PHE A 282 -1.85 -11.24 15.28
N LEU A 283 -2.44 -11.50 14.11
CA LEU A 283 -1.99 -12.56 13.19
C LEU A 283 -0.58 -12.31 12.67
N SER A 284 -0.22 -11.05 12.43
CA SER A 284 1.15 -10.66 12.05
C SER A 284 2.16 -11.00 13.16
N LEU A 285 1.80 -10.78 14.43
CA LEU A 285 2.62 -11.21 15.57
C LEU A 285 2.75 -12.73 15.62
N LEU A 286 1.64 -13.48 15.45
CA LEU A 286 1.67 -14.94 15.41
C LEU A 286 2.52 -15.48 14.26
N SER A 287 2.50 -14.82 13.10
CA SER A 287 3.37 -15.12 11.97
C SER A 287 4.84 -14.99 12.35
N VAL A 288 5.24 -13.91 13.03
CA VAL A 288 6.64 -13.72 13.48
C VAL A 288 7.03 -14.75 14.53
N LEU A 289 6.11 -15.14 15.41
CA LEU A 289 6.35 -16.24 16.36
C LEU A 289 6.58 -17.57 15.62
N ALA A 290 5.76 -17.87 14.60
CA ALA A 290 5.96 -19.03 13.75
C ALA A 290 7.33 -19.00 13.05
N VAL A 291 7.75 -17.84 12.51
CA VAL A 291 9.10 -17.66 11.94
C VAL A 291 10.18 -17.96 12.98
N ALA A 292 10.06 -17.44 14.19
CA ALA A 292 11.05 -17.65 15.25
C ALA A 292 11.17 -19.14 15.64
N VAL A 293 10.05 -19.85 15.75
CA VAL A 293 10.02 -21.28 16.05
C VAL A 293 10.63 -22.09 14.91
N VAL A 294 10.18 -21.86 13.67
CA VAL A 294 10.68 -22.58 12.48
C VAL A 294 12.17 -22.33 12.30
N GLU A 295 12.63 -21.09 12.45
CA GLU A 295 14.06 -20.76 12.36
C GLU A 295 14.87 -21.38 13.50
N GLY A 296 14.32 -21.45 14.72
CA GLY A 296 14.93 -22.13 15.85
C GLY A 296 15.14 -23.62 15.57
N VAL A 297 14.13 -24.30 15.03
CA VAL A 297 14.21 -25.72 14.64
C VAL A 297 15.21 -25.90 13.50
N ARG A 298 15.10 -25.10 12.43
CA ARG A 298 15.99 -25.14 11.26
C ARG A 298 17.45 -24.98 11.67
N ARG A 299 17.75 -23.98 12.51
CA ARG A 299 19.10 -23.73 13.03
C ARG A 299 19.62 -24.89 13.87
N ASN A 300 18.80 -25.49 14.73
CA ASN A 300 19.21 -26.63 15.54
C ASN A 300 19.56 -27.85 14.68
N ILE A 301 18.82 -28.09 13.60
CA ILE A 301 19.12 -29.16 12.64
C ILE A 301 20.43 -28.85 11.91
N ALA A 302 20.62 -27.62 11.42
CA ALA A 302 21.86 -27.20 10.76
C ALA A 302 23.10 -27.42 11.64
N ILE A 303 23.01 -27.14 12.94
CA ILE A 303 24.11 -27.38 13.89
C ILE A 303 24.41 -28.87 14.02
N LYS A 304 23.38 -29.71 14.15
CA LYS A 304 23.53 -31.17 14.28
C LYS A 304 24.12 -31.81 13.03
N GLU A 305 23.77 -31.30 11.86
CA GLU A 305 24.27 -31.79 10.56
C GLU A 305 25.65 -31.21 10.20
N GLY A 306 26.21 -30.32 11.02
CA GLY A 306 27.53 -29.72 10.79
C GLY A 306 27.53 -28.55 9.79
N HIS A 307 26.36 -28.05 9.38
CA HIS A 307 26.19 -26.91 8.46
C HIS A 307 26.21 -25.54 9.17
N SER A 308 26.72 -25.45 10.41
CA SER A 308 26.72 -24.20 11.20
C SER A 308 27.37 -23.01 10.50
N ASP A 309 28.47 -23.26 9.77
CA ASP A 309 29.26 -22.25 9.08
C ASP A 309 29.10 -22.29 7.55
N ASP A 310 28.20 -23.14 7.04
CA ASP A 310 27.93 -23.27 5.60
C ASP A 310 26.69 -22.45 5.19
N PRO A 311 26.87 -21.26 4.58
CA PRO A 311 25.76 -20.42 4.16
C PRO A 311 24.94 -21.01 3.00
N ASN A 312 25.45 -22.03 2.31
CA ASN A 312 24.79 -22.70 1.18
C ASN A 312 24.35 -24.14 1.55
N GLY A 313 24.57 -24.56 2.79
CA GLY A 313 24.19 -25.88 3.27
C GLY A 313 22.68 -26.05 3.23
N VAL A 314 22.23 -27.07 2.51
CA VAL A 314 20.82 -27.47 2.47
C VAL A 314 20.59 -28.53 3.53
N ILE A 315 19.80 -28.21 4.54
CA ILE A 315 19.48 -29.13 5.62
C ILE A 315 18.33 -30.07 5.24
N ARG A 316 18.24 -31.21 5.91
CA ARG A 316 17.16 -32.20 5.70
C ARG A 316 15.85 -31.80 6.39
N MET A 317 15.39 -30.58 6.11
CA MET A 317 14.12 -30.05 6.58
C MET A 317 13.32 -29.53 5.39
N SER A 318 12.11 -30.05 5.21
CA SER A 318 11.26 -29.62 4.11
C SER A 318 10.86 -28.15 4.23
N ALA A 319 10.93 -27.41 3.13
CA ALA A 319 10.47 -26.04 3.01
C ALA A 319 8.95 -25.88 3.22
N VAL A 320 8.19 -26.98 3.28
CA VAL A 320 6.76 -26.98 3.66
C VAL A 320 6.55 -26.38 5.07
N TRP A 321 7.55 -26.45 5.94
CA TRP A 321 7.53 -25.79 7.26
C TRP A 321 7.41 -24.26 7.19
N LEU A 322 7.61 -23.65 6.02
CA LEU A 322 7.42 -22.22 5.79
C LEU A 322 5.95 -21.85 5.50
N LEU A 323 5.06 -22.82 5.24
CA LEU A 323 3.66 -22.54 4.96
C LEU A 323 2.94 -21.84 6.13
N PRO A 324 3.04 -22.30 7.40
CA PRO A 324 2.33 -21.67 8.50
C PRO A 324 2.62 -20.17 8.64
N GLN A 325 3.89 -19.77 8.57
CA GLN A 325 4.27 -18.35 8.62
C GLN A 325 3.75 -17.57 7.40
N ASN A 326 3.84 -18.13 6.19
CA ASN A 326 3.36 -17.44 5.00
C ASN A 326 1.83 -17.29 5.00
N CYS A 327 1.09 -18.32 5.43
CA CYS A 327 -0.38 -18.26 5.54
C CYS A 327 -0.83 -17.29 6.63
N LEU A 328 -0.20 -17.32 7.82
CA LEU A 328 -0.52 -16.36 8.87
C LEU A 328 -0.26 -14.92 8.41
N LEU A 329 0.84 -14.68 7.70
CA LEU A 329 1.15 -13.36 7.14
C LEU A 329 0.13 -12.94 6.05
N GLY A 330 -0.29 -13.85 5.18
CA GLY A 330 -1.30 -13.59 4.15
C GLY A 330 -2.67 -13.21 4.75
N PHE A 331 -3.13 -13.97 5.74
CA PHE A 331 -4.34 -13.64 6.49
C PHE A 331 -4.23 -12.29 7.22
N ALA A 332 -3.07 -12.03 7.84
CA ALA A 332 -2.79 -10.76 8.50
C ALA A 332 -2.85 -9.58 7.52
N GLU A 333 -2.25 -9.71 6.34
CA GLU A 333 -2.27 -8.68 5.29
C GLU A 333 -3.70 -8.42 4.82
N ALA A 334 -4.47 -9.48 4.51
CA ALA A 334 -5.84 -9.34 4.05
C ALA A 334 -6.72 -8.58 5.05
N MET A 335 -6.69 -8.98 6.33
CA MET A 335 -7.48 -8.32 7.38
C MET A 335 -7.06 -6.86 7.59
N ASN A 336 -5.74 -6.63 7.67
CA ASN A 336 -5.22 -5.31 8.01
C ASN A 336 -5.39 -4.33 6.84
N ALA A 337 -5.03 -4.71 5.62
CA ALA A 337 -5.08 -3.83 4.46
C ALA A 337 -6.52 -3.45 4.07
N ILE A 338 -7.45 -4.42 4.10
CA ILE A 338 -8.86 -4.13 3.79
C ILE A 338 -9.48 -3.26 4.89
N GLY A 339 -9.23 -3.58 6.17
CA GLY A 339 -9.69 -2.76 7.30
C GLY A 339 -9.13 -1.35 7.28
N GLN A 340 -7.86 -1.17 6.93
CA GLN A 340 -7.25 0.16 6.76
C GLN A 340 -7.89 0.96 5.63
N ASN A 341 -8.07 0.33 4.46
CA ASN A 341 -8.67 1.01 3.31
C ASN A 341 -10.09 1.48 3.62
N GLU A 342 -10.91 0.62 4.22
CA GLU A 342 -12.28 0.96 4.65
C GLU A 342 -12.27 2.07 5.72
N PHE A 343 -11.38 1.97 6.71
CA PHE A 343 -11.22 3.00 7.74
C PHE A 343 -10.86 4.37 7.16
N TYR A 344 -9.89 4.43 6.24
CA TYR A 344 -9.49 5.68 5.60
C TYR A 344 -10.61 6.29 4.79
N ILE A 345 -11.33 5.49 4.00
CA ILE A 345 -12.48 5.97 3.22
C ILE A 345 -13.59 6.51 4.13
N SER A 346 -13.80 5.90 5.31
CA SER A 346 -14.83 6.32 6.26
C SER A 346 -14.49 7.61 7.02
N GLU A 347 -13.21 7.89 7.24
CA GLU A 347 -12.74 9.02 8.04
C GLU A 347 -12.36 10.24 7.19
N PHE A 348 -11.99 10.03 5.92
CA PHE A 348 -11.62 11.12 5.02
C PHE A 348 -12.82 11.73 4.30
N PRO A 349 -12.87 13.06 4.13
CA PRO A 349 -13.85 13.69 3.25
C PRO A 349 -13.63 13.23 1.80
N ARG A 350 -14.69 13.31 0.97
CA ARG A 350 -14.67 12.83 -0.42
C ARG A 350 -13.56 13.44 -1.27
N SER A 351 -13.17 14.68 -0.98
CA SER A 351 -12.06 15.38 -1.64
C SER A 351 -10.72 14.67 -1.46
N MET A 352 -10.53 13.92 -0.37
CA MET A 352 -9.29 13.23 -0.01
C MET A 352 -9.24 11.75 -0.43
N SER A 353 -10.11 11.31 -1.34
CA SER A 353 -10.13 9.92 -1.81
C SER A 353 -8.77 9.46 -2.38
N SER A 354 -8.03 10.35 -3.05
CA SER A 354 -6.66 10.04 -3.52
C SER A 354 -5.67 9.83 -2.38
N ILE A 355 -5.73 10.65 -1.32
CA ILE A 355 -4.91 10.49 -0.11
C ILE A 355 -5.25 9.17 0.57
N ALA A 356 -6.53 8.84 0.75
CA ALA A 356 -6.96 7.56 1.33
C ALA A 356 -6.34 6.35 0.60
N SER A 357 -6.33 6.37 -0.73
CA SER A 357 -5.79 5.28 -1.55
C SER A 357 -4.25 5.18 -1.52
N THR A 358 -3.55 6.30 -1.36
CA THR A 358 -2.07 6.36 -1.37
C THR A 358 -1.46 6.17 0.01
N LEU A 359 -2.21 6.49 1.06
CA LEU A 359 -1.78 6.38 2.45
C LEU A 359 -1.40 4.94 2.83
N LEU A 360 -2.12 3.94 2.30
CA LEU A 360 -1.78 2.52 2.45
C LEU A 360 -0.42 2.17 1.81
N ALA A 361 -0.12 2.74 0.65
CA ALA A 361 1.17 2.52 -0.02
C ALA A 361 2.34 3.17 0.74
N LEU A 362 2.11 4.33 1.37
CA LEU A 362 3.12 5.03 2.19
C LEU A 362 3.54 4.21 3.42
N VAL A 363 2.65 3.43 4.02
CA VAL A 363 3.01 2.52 5.14
C VAL A 363 4.16 1.59 4.74
N LYS A 364 4.08 1.02 3.53
CA LYS A 364 5.09 0.07 3.03
C LYS A 364 6.45 0.73 2.77
N LEU A 365 6.48 2.04 2.51
CA LEU A 365 7.71 2.81 2.24
C LEU A 365 8.45 3.25 3.51
N MET A 366 7.78 3.36 4.64
CA MET A 366 8.41 3.74 5.92
C MET A 366 9.20 2.60 6.58
N VAL A 367 9.21 1.41 5.97
CA VAL A 367 9.94 0.25 6.51
C VAL A 367 11.45 0.46 6.31
N PRO A 368 12.26 0.54 7.38
CA PRO A 368 13.69 0.67 7.23
C PRO A 368 14.29 -0.59 6.60
N VAL A 369 15.00 -0.44 5.47
CA VAL A 369 15.84 -1.50 4.91
C VAL A 369 17.04 -1.67 5.83
N LYS A 370 16.95 -2.61 6.78
CA LYS A 370 18.03 -2.86 7.73
C LYS A 370 19.17 -3.60 7.03
N GLY A 371 20.08 -2.84 6.42
CA GLY A 371 21.33 -3.34 5.86
C GLY A 371 22.28 -3.83 6.94
N ARG A 372 22.22 -5.11 7.31
CA ARG A 372 23.34 -5.79 7.98
C ARG A 372 23.57 -7.17 7.38
N LYS A 373 24.43 -7.23 6.37
CA LYS A 373 25.51 -8.23 6.21
C LYS A 373 26.39 -7.84 5.01
N LYS A 374 27.36 -6.95 5.26
CA LYS A 374 28.43 -6.56 4.30
C LYS A 374 29.26 -7.75 3.76
N ARG A 375 29.24 -8.91 4.43
CA ARG A 375 29.99 -10.11 4.00
C ARG A 375 29.24 -11.01 3.00
N LEU A 376 27.91 -11.13 3.08
CA LEU A 376 27.12 -11.94 2.13
C LEU A 376 26.91 -11.23 0.79
N TRP A 377 26.70 -9.91 0.83
CA TRP A 377 26.56 -9.10 -0.39
C TRP A 377 27.85 -9.03 -1.20
N LYS A 378 29.02 -9.02 -0.56
CA LYS A 378 30.31 -9.03 -1.26
C LYS A 378 30.54 -10.35 -2.01
N LYS A 379 30.09 -11.49 -1.45
CA LYS A 379 30.23 -12.80 -2.09
C LYS A 379 29.25 -12.98 -3.26
N ARG A 380 27.98 -12.59 -3.09
CA ARG A 380 26.98 -12.60 -4.17
C ARG A 380 27.19 -11.52 -5.23
N SER A 381 27.80 -10.38 -4.89
CA SER A 381 28.19 -9.40 -5.91
C SER A 381 29.32 -9.94 -6.76
N HIS A 382 30.25 -10.73 -6.24
CA HIS A 382 31.25 -11.39 -7.07
C HIS A 382 30.59 -12.39 -8.02
N GLU A 383 29.67 -13.23 -7.52
CA GLU A 383 28.93 -14.16 -8.39
C GLU A 383 28.11 -13.42 -9.47
N LEU A 384 27.39 -12.34 -9.15
CA LEU A 384 26.66 -11.53 -10.16
C LEU A 384 27.58 -10.72 -11.10
N VAL A 385 28.82 -10.46 -10.70
CA VAL A 385 29.83 -9.71 -11.47
C VAL A 385 30.65 -10.63 -12.36
N ASP A 386 30.78 -11.91 -12.01
CA ASP A 386 31.46 -12.90 -12.83
C ASP A 386 30.57 -13.38 -14.01
N TRP A 387 29.28 -13.01 -14.01
CA TRP A 387 28.31 -13.30 -15.09
C TRP A 387 27.94 -12.09 -15.98
N LEU A 388 28.49 -10.89 -15.72
CA LEU A 388 28.35 -9.68 -16.55
C LEU A 388 29.72 -9.23 -17.06
#